data_AF-A0A6H1P311-F1
#
_entry.id   AF-A0A6H1P311-F1
#
_cell.length_a   1.000
_cell.length_b   1.000
_cell.length_c   1.000
_cell.angle_alpha   90.00
_cell.angle_beta   90.00
_cell.angle_gamma   90.00
#
_symmetry.space_group_name_H-M   'P 1'
#
loop_
_entity.id
_entity.type
_entity.pdbx_description
1 polymer ?
#
loop_
_entity_poly.entity_id
_entity_poly.type
_entity_poly.pdbx_seq_one_letter_code
_entity_poly.pdbx_strand_id
1 'polypeptide(L)'
;MKSSCDLENGLQTVISIQRTIDIITAFLLLTGQVTVVRLIIEPGGFALSVGGPLTGRARLEGKSGNKTLSLLLDIGDILLAILLISDQTNVSGIFIGPGRFSFNITGPIFGVPKHEPTLPDLEKVFTQFRWIVSEHFEIEPEILI
;
A
#
# COMPACT_ATOMS: atom_id res chain seq x y z
N MET A 1 -3.58 -8.46 -28.86
CA MET A 1 -4.78 -9.03 -28.22
C MET A 1 -4.37 -10.19 -27.31
N LYS A 2 -4.29 -9.97 -26.00
CA LYS A 2 -4.28 -11.09 -25.03
C LYS A 2 -5.66 -11.77 -25.07
N SER A 3 -5.73 -13.09 -24.89
CA SER A 3 -7.04 -13.75 -24.80
C SER A 3 -7.75 -13.29 -23.52
N SER A 4 -9.09 -13.34 -23.51
CA SER A 4 -9.89 -13.03 -22.31
C SER A 4 -9.44 -13.84 -21.08
N CYS A 5 -8.99 -15.08 -21.31
CA CYS A 5 -8.44 -15.96 -20.29
C CYS A 5 -7.11 -15.43 -19.70
N ASP A 6 -6.23 -14.86 -20.54
CA ASP A 6 -4.94 -14.32 -20.09
C ASP A 6 -5.09 -13.04 -19.26
N LEU A 7 -6.11 -12.24 -19.57
CA LEU A 7 -6.43 -11.03 -18.81
C LEU A 7 -6.97 -11.38 -17.41
N GLU A 8 -7.93 -12.32 -17.35
CA GLU A 8 -8.50 -12.79 -16.09
C GLU A 8 -7.42 -13.40 -15.19
N ASN A 9 -6.58 -14.29 -15.74
CA ASN A 9 -5.46 -14.88 -15.01
C ASN A 9 -4.48 -13.81 -14.49
N GLY A 10 -4.22 -12.78 -15.30
CA GLY A 10 -3.39 -11.64 -14.90
C GLY A 10 -4.00 -10.85 -13.75
N LEU A 11 -5.29 -10.55 -13.81
CA LEU A 11 -6.01 -9.83 -12.76
C LEU A 11 -5.97 -10.60 -11.44
N GLN A 12 -6.30 -11.89 -11.48
CA GLN A 12 -6.27 -12.78 -10.31
C GLN A 12 -4.86 -12.85 -9.70
N THR A 13 -3.82 -12.88 -10.54
CA THR A 13 -2.43 -12.89 -10.07
C THR A 13 -2.11 -11.61 -9.29
N VAL A 14 -2.47 -10.44 -9.82
CA VAL A 14 -2.21 -9.16 -9.12
C VAL A 14 -2.99 -9.06 -7.83
N ILE A 15 -4.28 -9.45 -7.82
CA ILE A 15 -5.09 -9.49 -6.60
C ILE A 15 -4.46 -10.42 -5.55
N SER A 16 -3.99 -11.60 -5.98
CA SER A 16 -3.33 -12.57 -5.10
C SER A 16 -2.05 -12.00 -4.49
N ILE A 17 -1.19 -11.36 -5.28
CA ILE A 17 0.03 -10.71 -4.80
C ILE A 17 -0.29 -9.61 -3.78
N GLN A 18 -1.24 -8.72 -4.12
CA GLN A 18 -1.67 -7.66 -3.22
C GLN A 18 -2.17 -8.24 -1.88
N ARG A 19 -2.98 -9.30 -1.96
CA ARG A 19 -3.50 -9.99 -0.79
C ARG A 19 -2.38 -10.62 0.04
N THR A 20 -1.38 -11.23 -0.59
CA THR A 20 -0.22 -11.77 0.11
C THR A 20 0.55 -10.67 0.85
N ILE A 21 0.74 -9.50 0.22
CA ILE A 21 1.38 -8.34 0.86
C ILE A 21 0.59 -7.89 2.09
N ASP A 22 -0.74 -7.82 1.99
CA ASP A 22 -1.60 -7.43 3.12
C ASP A 22 -1.48 -8.42 4.29
N ILE A 23 -1.49 -9.72 4.01
CA ILE A 23 -1.35 -10.78 5.03
C ILE A 23 0.04 -10.76 5.68
N ILE A 24 1.10 -10.59 4.89
CA ILE A 24 2.47 -10.44 5.42
C ILE A 24 2.53 -9.22 6.33
N THR A 25 1.98 -8.09 5.88
CA THR A 25 1.97 -6.84 6.65
C THR A 25 1.20 -6.99 7.96
N ALA A 26 0.06 -7.70 7.95
CA ALA A 26 -0.68 -8.02 9.16
C ALA A 26 0.15 -8.86 10.14
N PHE A 27 0.90 -9.86 9.65
CA PHE A 27 1.79 -10.65 10.50
C PHE A 27 2.93 -9.81 11.08
N LEU A 28 3.50 -8.88 10.29
CA LEU A 28 4.53 -7.97 10.77
C LEU A 28 4.01 -7.01 11.85
N LEU A 29 2.75 -6.57 11.76
CA LEU A 29 2.09 -5.78 12.81
C LEU A 29 1.94 -6.60 14.10
N LEU A 30 1.40 -7.81 13.99
CA LEU A 30 1.17 -8.70 15.15
C LEU A 30 2.47 -9.12 15.86
N THR A 31 3.58 -9.21 15.12
CA THR A 31 4.91 -9.52 15.66
C THR A 31 5.70 -8.29 16.12
N GLY A 32 5.16 -7.08 15.94
CA GLY A 32 5.81 -5.82 16.29
C GLY A 32 7.01 -5.47 15.41
N GLN A 33 7.17 -6.12 14.25
CA GLN A 33 8.22 -5.79 13.27
C GLN A 33 7.92 -4.50 12.51
N VAL A 34 6.65 -4.14 12.41
CA VAL A 34 6.16 -2.82 12.00
C VAL A 34 5.04 -2.38 12.95
N THR A 35 4.86 -1.07 13.08
CA THR A 35 3.79 -0.45 13.89
C THR A 35 3.35 0.85 13.23
N VAL A 36 2.19 1.38 13.59
CA VAL A 36 1.72 2.68 13.11
C VAL A 36 2.69 3.79 13.54
N VAL A 37 3.28 4.47 12.57
CA VAL A 37 4.22 5.58 12.81
C VAL A 37 3.62 6.94 12.50
N ARG A 38 2.67 7.05 11.57
CA ARG A 38 2.05 8.32 11.17
C ARG A 38 0.62 8.12 10.66
N LEU A 39 -0.20 9.15 10.86
CA LEU A 39 -1.45 9.35 10.14
C LEU A 39 -1.20 10.32 8.99
N ILE A 40 -1.66 9.98 7.79
CA ILE A 40 -1.62 10.81 6.58
C ILE A 40 -3.07 11.19 6.27
N ILE A 41 -3.33 12.50 6.15
CA ILE A 41 -4.65 12.99 5.78
C ILE A 41 -4.66 13.24 4.27
N GLU A 42 -5.67 12.71 3.59
CA GLU A 42 -5.82 12.79 2.14
C GLU A 42 -7.20 13.39 1.80
N PRO A 43 -7.38 14.02 0.64
CA PRO A 43 -8.71 14.46 0.21
C PRO A 43 -9.68 13.27 0.13
N GLY A 44 -10.70 13.27 0.99
CA GLY A 44 -11.72 12.20 1.04
C GLY A 44 -11.46 11.11 2.07
N GLY A 45 -10.30 11.08 2.75
CA GLY A 45 -10.01 10.04 3.72
C GLY A 45 -8.67 10.19 4.45
N PHE A 46 -8.15 9.08 4.95
CA PHE A 46 -6.83 9.04 5.56
C PHE A 46 -6.13 7.70 5.32
N ALA A 47 -4.82 7.69 5.52
CA ALA A 47 -3.98 6.52 5.46
C ALA A 47 -3.10 6.43 6.70
N LEU A 48 -2.78 5.21 7.12
CA LEU A 48 -1.84 4.95 8.20
C LEU A 48 -0.51 4.51 7.62
N SER A 49 0.55 5.23 7.96
CA SER A 49 1.91 4.83 7.61
C SER A 49 2.45 3.91 8.71
N VAL A 50 2.87 2.71 8.33
CA VAL A 50 3.46 1.70 9.23
C VAL A 50 4.94 1.47 8.93
N GLY A 51 5.73 1.30 9.97
CA GLY A 51 7.17 1.03 9.87
C GLY A 51 7.73 0.54 11.20
N GLY A 52 8.97 0.06 11.21
CA GLY A 52 9.56 -0.52 12.42
C GLY A 52 10.94 -1.12 12.18
N PRO A 53 11.40 -2.05 13.04
CA PRO A 53 12.74 -2.64 12.95
C PRO A 53 13.09 -3.14 11.56
N LEU A 54 12.16 -3.83 10.90
CA LEU A 54 12.37 -4.39 9.57
C LEU A 54 12.57 -3.29 8.49
N THR A 55 11.98 -2.12 8.70
CA THR A 55 12.01 -1.02 7.73
C THR A 55 13.02 0.08 8.08
N GLY A 56 13.96 -0.21 9.00
CA GLY A 56 15.03 0.70 9.41
C GLY A 56 14.63 1.73 10.46
N ARG A 57 13.61 1.43 11.29
CA ARG A 57 13.20 2.29 12.42
C ARG A 57 13.16 1.51 13.73
N ALA A 58 13.35 2.19 14.85
CA ALA A 58 12.97 1.59 16.14
C ALA A 58 11.44 1.39 16.19
N ARG A 59 10.99 0.35 16.91
CA ARG A 59 9.57 0.18 17.21
C ARG A 59 9.06 1.38 18.01
N LEU A 60 7.86 1.85 17.68
CA LEU A 60 7.21 2.92 18.44
C LEU A 60 6.71 2.34 19.76
N GLU A 61 7.15 2.94 20.87
CA GLU A 61 6.77 2.54 22.22
C GLU A 61 6.44 3.77 23.05
N GLY A 62 5.72 3.57 24.16
CA GLY A 62 5.40 4.62 25.10
C GLY A 62 6.66 5.29 25.66
N LYS A 63 6.71 6.63 25.62
CA LYS A 63 7.83 7.40 26.19
C LYS A 63 8.04 7.05 27.66
N SER A 64 9.31 7.05 28.07
CA SER A 64 9.74 6.75 29.45
C SER A 64 9.28 5.38 29.97
N GLY A 65 9.09 4.41 29.08
CA GLY A 65 8.66 3.05 29.44
C GLY A 65 7.19 2.97 29.86
N ASN A 66 6.36 3.92 29.42
CA ASN A 66 4.92 3.90 29.70
C ASN A 66 4.25 2.71 29.02
N LYS A 67 4.06 1.63 29.79
CA LYS A 67 3.46 0.37 29.32
C LYS A 67 2.01 0.52 28.87
N THR A 68 1.25 1.45 29.45
CA THR A 68 -0.13 1.70 29.03
C THR A 68 -0.19 2.29 27.63
N LEU A 69 0.71 3.23 27.32
CA LEU A 69 0.78 3.80 25.98
C LEU A 69 1.27 2.77 24.96
N SER A 70 2.27 1.94 25.30
CA SER A 70 2.68 0.82 24.43
C SER A 70 1.54 -0.16 24.19
N LEU A 71 0.75 -0.50 25.21
CA LEU A 71 -0.42 -1.37 25.06
C LEU A 71 -1.47 -0.77 24.10
N LEU A 72 -1.71 0.55 24.16
CA LEU A 72 -2.63 1.21 23.23
C LEU A 72 -2.14 1.17 21.79
N LEU A 73 -0.82 1.33 21.57
CA LEU A 73 -0.22 1.16 20.24
C LEU A 73 -0.39 -0.28 19.74
N ASP A 74 -0.11 -1.26 20.59
CA ASP A 74 -0.25 -2.68 20.26
C ASP A 74 -1.70 -3.06 19.92
N ILE A 75 -2.69 -2.50 20.64
CA ILE A 75 -4.11 -2.68 20.31
C ILE A 75 -4.40 -2.10 18.91
N GLY A 76 -3.87 -0.92 18.59
CA GLY A 76 -4.01 -0.32 17.26
C GLY A 76 -3.43 -1.20 16.16
N ASP A 77 -2.23 -1.76 16.39
CA ASP A 77 -1.57 -2.66 15.44
C ASP A 77 -2.37 -3.96 15.23
N ILE A 78 -2.93 -4.54 16.31
CA ILE A 78 -3.81 -5.71 16.23
C ILE A 78 -5.07 -5.41 15.44
N LEU A 79 -5.74 -4.28 15.70
CA LEU A 79 -6.94 -3.89 14.98
C LEU A 79 -6.65 -3.69 13.49
N LEU A 80 -5.53 -3.03 13.16
CA LEU A 80 -5.12 -2.83 11.77
C LEU A 80 -4.78 -4.14 11.08
N ALA A 81 -4.13 -5.08 11.77
CA ALA A 81 -3.87 -6.41 11.26
C ALA A 81 -5.17 -7.18 10.96
N ILE A 82 -6.18 -7.08 11.82
CA ILE A 82 -7.52 -7.67 11.59
C ILE A 82 -8.16 -7.05 10.35
N LEU A 83 -8.05 -5.73 10.15
CA LEU A 83 -8.61 -5.06 8.98
C LEU A 83 -7.93 -5.51 7.67
N LEU A 84 -6.61 -5.70 7.67
CA LEU A 84 -5.88 -6.30 6.55
C LEU A 84 -6.33 -7.75 6.31
N ILE A 85 -6.39 -8.58 7.35
CA ILE A 85 -6.83 -9.98 7.25
C ILE A 85 -8.30 -10.11 6.82
N SER A 86 -9.16 -9.16 7.16
CA SER A 86 -10.57 -9.14 6.74
C SER A 86 -10.81 -8.42 5.42
N ASP A 87 -9.74 -7.99 4.74
CA ASP A 87 -9.80 -7.36 3.42
C ASP A 87 -10.58 -6.02 3.40
N GLN A 88 -10.66 -5.36 4.57
CA GLN A 88 -11.28 -4.05 4.76
C GLN A 88 -10.33 -2.89 4.46
N THR A 89 -9.03 -3.17 4.47
CA THR A 89 -7.94 -2.24 4.16
C THR A 89 -6.87 -2.98 3.37
N ASN A 90 -6.06 -2.25 2.61
CA ASN A 90 -4.95 -2.79 1.83
C ASN A 90 -3.73 -1.89 1.97
N VAL A 91 -2.54 -2.47 1.76
CA VAL A 91 -1.31 -1.72 1.56
C VAL A 91 -1.41 -0.96 0.24
N SER A 92 -1.54 0.36 0.29
CA SER A 92 -1.74 1.20 -0.90
C SER A 92 -0.45 1.76 -1.48
N GLY A 93 0.66 1.71 -0.74
CA GLY A 93 1.92 2.24 -1.24
C GLY A 93 3.09 2.06 -0.30
N ILE A 94 4.27 2.40 -0.82
CA ILE A 94 5.53 2.37 -0.09
C ILE A 94 6.13 3.76 -0.14
N PHE A 95 6.53 4.27 1.02
CA PHE A 95 7.32 5.49 1.14
C PHE A 95 8.76 5.14 1.44
N ILE A 96 9.68 5.55 0.58
CA ILE A 96 11.11 5.30 0.71
C ILE A 96 11.80 6.60 1.13
N GLY A 97 12.64 6.53 2.15
CA GLY A 97 13.50 7.62 2.58
C GLY A 97 14.93 7.16 2.85
N PRO A 98 15.84 8.07 3.23
CA PRO A 98 17.22 7.73 3.51
C PRO A 98 17.33 6.68 4.63
N GLY A 99 17.83 5.49 4.28
CA GLY A 99 18.07 4.36 5.21
C GLY A 99 16.81 3.71 5.79
N ARG A 100 15.61 4.03 5.29
CA ARG A 100 14.35 3.52 5.84
C ARG A 100 13.21 3.56 4.85
N PHE A 101 12.21 2.72 5.07
CA PHE A 101 10.96 2.79 4.32
C PHE A 101 9.76 2.58 5.25
N SER A 102 8.56 2.79 4.72
CA SER A 102 7.30 2.56 5.42
C SER A 102 6.23 2.19 4.40
N PHE A 103 5.20 1.49 4.85
CA PHE A 103 4.04 1.14 4.05
C PHE A 103 2.88 2.04 4.41
N ASN A 104 2.04 2.38 3.45
CA ASN A 104 0.78 3.04 3.71
C ASN A 104 -0.32 2.01 3.65
N ILE A 105 -1.21 2.03 4.64
CA ILE A 105 -2.40 1.20 4.69
C ILE A 105 -3.60 2.14 4.63
N THR A 106 -4.47 1.91 3.65
CA THR A 106 -5.74 2.62 3.53
C THR A 106 -6.87 1.68 3.08
N GLY A 107 -8.10 2.18 2.95
CA GLY A 107 -9.23 1.42 2.43
C GLY A 107 -10.58 2.07 2.76
N PRO A 108 -11.69 1.42 2.38
CA PRO A 108 -13.04 1.99 2.50
C PRO A 108 -13.39 2.49 3.90
N ILE A 109 -12.94 1.79 4.94
CA ILE A 109 -13.18 2.19 6.35
C ILE A 109 -12.50 3.51 6.72
N PHE A 110 -11.49 3.94 5.96
CA PHE A 110 -10.79 5.20 6.13
C PHE A 110 -11.23 6.27 5.11
N GLY A 111 -12.30 6.02 4.36
CA GLY A 111 -12.87 6.96 3.38
C GLY A 111 -12.25 6.89 1.98
N VAL A 112 -11.26 6.01 1.77
CA VAL A 112 -10.59 5.86 0.47
C VAL A 112 -11.12 4.62 -0.25
N PRO A 113 -11.48 4.69 -1.54
CA PRO A 113 -11.86 3.50 -2.31
C PRO A 113 -10.79 2.41 -2.26
N LYS A 114 -11.24 1.16 -2.33
CA LYS A 114 -10.33 0.02 -2.43
C LYS A 114 -9.51 0.14 -3.73
N HIS A 115 -8.21 -0.12 -3.64
CA HIS A 115 -7.34 -0.09 -4.81
C HIS A 115 -7.57 -1.36 -5.63
N GLU A 116 -8.08 -1.19 -6.85
CA GLU A 116 -8.31 -2.29 -7.79
C GLU A 116 -7.27 -2.26 -8.92
N PRO A 117 -6.82 -3.41 -9.43
CA PRO A 117 -5.88 -3.45 -10.54
C PRO A 117 -6.47 -2.81 -11.79
N THR A 118 -5.74 -1.89 -12.42
CA THR A 118 -6.12 -1.25 -13.69
C THR A 118 -5.87 -2.12 -14.92
N LEU A 119 -5.55 -3.41 -14.74
CA LEU A 119 -5.18 -4.34 -15.82
C LEU A 119 -6.16 -4.35 -17.01
N PRO A 120 -7.49 -4.32 -16.80
CA PRO A 120 -8.45 -4.31 -17.91
C PRO A 120 -8.31 -3.09 -18.84
N ASP A 121 -7.91 -1.95 -18.28
CA ASP A 121 -7.76 -0.68 -19.01
C ASP A 121 -6.31 -0.37 -19.39
N LEU A 122 -5.36 -1.28 -19.11
CA LEU A 122 -3.93 -1.00 -19.21
C LEU A 122 -3.52 -0.53 -20.61
N GLU A 123 -4.01 -1.17 -21.67
CA GLU A 123 -3.73 -0.79 -23.06
C GLU A 123 -4.26 0.60 -23.39
N LYS A 124 -5.47 0.92 -22.91
CA LYS A 124 -6.08 2.24 -23.07
C LYS A 124 -5.27 3.31 -22.33
N VAL A 125 -4.90 3.05 -21.08
CA VAL A 125 -4.09 3.97 -20.26
C VAL A 125 -2.74 4.23 -20.92
N PHE A 126 -2.04 3.19 -21.39
CA PHE A 126 -0.77 3.37 -22.10
C PHE A 126 -0.92 4.11 -23.42
N THR A 127 -1.97 3.84 -24.19
CA THR A 127 -2.23 4.55 -25.45
C THR A 127 -2.49 6.03 -25.20
N GLN A 128 -3.31 6.36 -24.20
CA GLN A 128 -3.58 7.74 -23.80
C GLN A 128 -2.33 8.44 -23.28
N PHE A 129 -1.53 7.77 -22.46
CA PHE A 129 -0.24 8.28 -21.99
C PHE A 129 0.71 8.58 -23.15
N ARG A 130 0.91 7.62 -24.07
CA ARG A 130 1.78 7.81 -25.24
C ARG A 130 1.32 8.99 -26.09
N TRP A 131 0.01 9.09 -26.36
CA TRP A 131 -0.56 10.19 -27.14
C TRP A 131 -0.31 11.56 -26.48
N ILE A 132 -0.63 11.70 -25.19
CA ILE A 132 -0.42 12.96 -24.44
C ILE A 132 1.06 13.34 -24.45
N VAL A 133 1.94 12.37 -24.24
CA VAL A 133 3.38 12.61 -24.16
C VAL A 133 3.93 12.99 -25.53
N SER A 134 3.59 12.26 -26.60
CA SER A 134 4.08 12.54 -27.94
C SER A 134 3.57 13.87 -28.51
N GLU A 135 2.37 14.30 -28.12
CA GLU A 135 1.76 15.54 -28.61
C GLU A 135 2.33 16.78 -27.91
N HIS A 136 2.64 16.67 -26.60
CA HIS A 136 2.97 17.83 -25.78
C HIS A 136 4.44 17.91 -25.34
N PHE A 137 5.22 16.86 -25.55
CA PHE A 137 6.62 16.81 -25.14
C PHE A 137 7.51 16.29 -26.27
N GLU A 138 8.67 16.93 -26.46
CA GLU A 138 9.72 16.41 -27.35
C GLU A 138 10.45 15.28 -26.64
N ILE A 139 9.97 14.04 -26.82
CA ILE A 139 10.60 12.84 -26.27
C ILE A 139 11.16 12.00 -27.41
N GLU A 140 12.40 11.52 -27.25
CA GLU A 140 13.00 10.57 -28.18
C GLU A 140 12.10 9.33 -28.34
N PRO A 141 11.76 8.90 -29.57
CA PRO A 141 10.85 7.78 -29.82
C PRO A 141 11.26 6.49 -29.12
N GLU A 142 12.55 6.33 -28.86
CA GLU A 142 13.17 5.17 -28.21
C GLU A 142 12.77 5.01 -26.73
N ILE A 143 12.31 6.10 -26.10
CA ILE A 143 11.83 6.11 -24.70
C ILE A 143 10.33 5.73 -24.64
N LEU A 144 9.60 5.83 -25.76
CA LEU A 144 8.16 5.58 -25.84
C LEU A 144 7.81 4.13 -26.23
N ILE A 145 8.78 3.21 -26.28
CA ILE A 145 8.60 1.81 -26.70
C ILE A 145 7.83 1.01 -25.65
#